data_AF-A0A239PSX0-F1
#
_entry.id   AF-A0A239PSX0-F1
#
_cell.length_a   1.000
_cell.length_b   1.000
_cell.length_c   1.000
_cell.angle_alpha   90.00
_cell.angle_beta   90.00
_cell.angle_gamma   90.00
#
_symmetry.space_group_name_H-M   'P 1'
#
loop_
_entity.id
_entity.type
_entity.pdbx_description
1 polymer ?
#
loop_
_entity_poly.entity_id
_entity_poly.type
_entity_poly.pdbx_seq_one_letter_code
_entity_poly.pdbx_strand_id
1 'polypeptide(L)'
;MNNILKKLIIFASLAAAAGLARAQTANEPLAAPILNSVSASDVAAMMQEMGVASELIRIEGLEGPVLVAQTPGGGVFAFNFNGCENPAEAVGCKSVVVSTGLAAAGATYEDLNDFNGKATVTTAVGVTGRNIVVLSRNIIVAGGHSRRLFQGTVYLFLNDIVKYVSARAGVASVAFRPERAAAGAKIDSAGAAPAQPGFARDDAYAAEVSLAIRNTGAADFSLEDPFAR
;
A
#
# COMPACT_ATOMS: atom_id res chain seq x y z
N MET A 1 11.44 -25.37 54.47
CA MET A 1 10.65 -24.96 55.66
C MET A 1 10.93 -23.49 55.93
N ASN A 2 9.85 -22.70 56.07
CA ASN A 2 9.77 -21.35 56.66
C ASN A 2 10.41 -20.21 55.82
N ASN A 3 9.72 -19.15 55.38
CA ASN A 3 8.61 -18.43 56.02
C ASN A 3 7.58 -17.92 55.01
N ILE A 4 6.35 -18.38 55.21
CA ILE A 4 5.10 -17.70 54.83
C ILE A 4 4.87 -16.58 55.87
N LEU A 5 4.11 -15.55 55.45
CA LEU A 5 3.40 -14.59 56.30
C LEU A 5 4.17 -13.31 56.68
N LYS A 6 3.87 -12.23 55.95
CA LYS A 6 3.42 -10.95 56.55
C LYS A 6 2.54 -10.22 55.54
N LYS A 7 1.24 -10.51 55.63
CA LYS A 7 0.17 -9.64 55.11
C LYS A 7 0.05 -8.45 56.07
N LEU A 8 -0.01 -7.23 55.54
CA LEU A 8 -0.89 -6.21 56.10
C LEU A 8 -1.47 -5.36 54.96
N ILE A 9 -2.77 -5.47 54.84
CA ILE A 9 -3.70 -4.67 54.06
C ILE A 9 -3.93 -3.36 54.85
N ILE A 10 -4.21 -2.23 54.18
CA ILE A 10 -5.39 -1.36 54.42
C ILE A 10 -5.24 0.01 53.71
N PHE A 11 -6.11 0.16 52.70
CA PHE A 11 -7.00 1.27 52.32
C PHE A 11 -6.55 2.73 52.20
N ALA A 12 -6.94 3.24 51.02
CA ALA A 12 -7.69 4.47 50.76
C ALA A 12 -7.03 5.82 51.00
N SER A 13 -6.75 6.49 49.88
CA SER A 13 -6.99 7.92 49.76
C SER A 13 -7.56 8.21 48.38
N LEU A 14 -8.89 8.09 48.26
CA LEU A 14 -9.67 8.79 47.27
C LEU A 14 -9.68 10.27 47.70
N ALA A 15 -8.76 11.07 47.18
CA ALA A 15 -8.80 12.53 47.32
C ALA A 15 -9.13 13.12 45.95
N ALA A 16 -10.40 13.47 45.79
CA ALA A 16 -10.89 14.31 44.72
C ALA A 16 -10.16 15.67 44.78
N ALA A 17 -9.20 15.86 43.88
CA ALA A 17 -8.76 17.19 43.50
C ALA A 17 -9.67 17.66 42.35
N ALA A 18 -10.85 18.17 42.73
CA ALA A 18 -11.54 19.14 41.90
C ALA A 18 -10.65 20.38 41.83
N GLY A 19 -9.98 20.56 40.70
CA GLY A 19 -9.02 21.63 40.52
C GLY A 19 -8.77 21.91 39.04
N LEU A 20 -9.68 22.70 38.47
CA LEU A 20 -9.51 23.44 37.22
C LEU A 20 -9.15 22.60 35.99
N ALA A 21 -10.18 22.27 35.22
CA ALA A 21 -10.07 22.11 33.78
C ALA A 21 -9.36 23.35 33.20
N ARG A 22 -8.05 23.25 33.01
CA ARG A 22 -7.36 24.03 31.99
C ARG A 22 -7.49 23.20 30.73
N ALA A 23 -8.50 23.54 29.93
CA ALA A 23 -8.40 23.32 28.50
C ALA A 23 -7.14 24.07 28.04
N GLN A 24 -6.00 23.38 28.06
CA GLN A 24 -4.91 23.72 27.19
C GLN A 24 -5.43 23.38 25.80
N THR A 25 -6.00 24.37 25.13
CA THR A 25 -5.90 24.45 23.68
C THR A 25 -4.42 24.46 23.36
N ALA A 26 -3.82 23.26 23.34
CA ALA A 26 -2.62 23.03 22.59
C ALA A 26 -3.03 23.30 21.14
N ASN A 27 -2.75 24.51 20.66
CA ASN A 27 -2.47 24.66 19.25
C ASN A 27 -1.28 23.73 18.99
N GLU A 28 -1.57 22.50 18.56
CA GLU A 28 -0.56 21.72 17.86
C GLU A 28 0.02 22.64 16.78
N PRO A 29 1.35 22.74 16.66
CA PRO A 29 1.94 23.49 15.56
C PRO A 29 1.40 22.91 14.25
N LEU A 30 0.62 23.72 13.53
CA LEU A 30 -0.17 23.38 12.35
C LEU A 30 0.66 22.98 11.11
N ALA A 31 1.95 22.68 11.26
CA ALA A 31 2.81 22.25 10.18
C ALA A 31 3.74 21.14 10.66
N ALA A 32 3.30 19.89 10.53
CA ALA A 32 4.26 18.80 10.37
C ALA A 32 5.19 19.16 9.20
N PRO A 33 6.51 18.93 9.30
CA PRO A 33 7.46 19.35 8.27
C PRO A 33 7.04 18.78 6.91
N ILE A 34 6.96 19.66 5.91
CA ILE A 34 6.74 19.27 4.52
C ILE A 34 8.01 18.59 4.03
N LEU A 35 7.84 17.39 3.48
CA LEU A 35 8.90 16.59 2.92
C LEU A 35 9.28 17.15 1.54
N ASN A 36 10.57 17.32 1.30
CA ASN A 36 11.10 17.69 -0.02
C ASN A 36 11.58 16.45 -0.81
N SER A 37 11.83 15.36 -0.09
CA SER A 37 12.20 14.05 -0.60
C SER A 37 11.93 13.00 0.48
N VAL A 38 11.98 11.73 0.09
CA VAL A 38 11.96 10.57 0.98
C VAL A 38 13.04 9.58 0.61
N SER A 39 13.47 8.80 1.59
CA SER A 39 14.26 7.59 1.40
C SER A 39 13.42 6.33 1.64
N ALA A 40 13.91 5.18 1.20
CA ALA A 40 13.31 3.90 1.56
C ALA A 40 13.24 3.68 3.07
N SER A 41 14.24 4.14 3.83
CA SER A 41 14.22 4.09 5.30
C SER A 41 13.15 4.99 5.91
N ASP A 42 12.89 6.18 5.33
CA ASP A 42 11.83 7.07 5.82
C ASP A 42 10.46 6.41 5.66
N VAL A 43 10.22 5.79 4.49
CA VAL A 43 8.99 5.07 4.20
C VAL A 43 8.84 3.84 5.09
N ALA A 44 9.92 3.06 5.29
CA ALA A 44 9.91 1.92 6.21
C ALA A 44 9.54 2.33 7.64
N ALA A 45 10.11 3.44 8.14
CA ALA A 45 9.76 3.97 9.45
C ALA A 45 8.28 4.43 9.52
N MET A 46 7.77 5.07 8.47
CA MET A 46 6.36 5.46 8.39
C MET A 46 5.42 4.26 8.40
N MET A 47 5.81 3.16 7.74
CA MET A 47 5.06 1.90 7.74
C MET A 47 5.08 1.24 9.12
N GLN A 48 6.23 1.20 9.78
CA GLN A 48 6.35 0.67 11.13
C GLN A 48 5.44 1.41 12.13
N GLU A 49 5.35 2.75 12.03
CA GLU A 49 4.41 3.55 12.83
C GLU A 49 2.94 3.17 12.61
N MET A 50 2.60 2.71 11.40
CA MET A 50 1.27 2.22 11.05
C MET A 50 1.08 0.73 11.39
N GLY A 51 2.04 0.08 12.05
CA GLY A 51 2.00 -1.35 12.36
C GLY A 51 2.25 -2.26 11.16
N VAL A 52 2.83 -1.73 10.08
CA VAL A 52 3.13 -2.47 8.85
C VAL A 52 4.60 -2.89 8.86
N ALA A 53 4.85 -4.18 8.66
CA ALA A 53 6.21 -4.70 8.49
C ALA A 53 6.72 -4.39 7.09
N SER A 54 8.00 -4.11 6.92
CA SER A 54 8.57 -3.84 5.59
C SER A 54 10.00 -4.33 5.44
N GLU A 55 10.34 -4.75 4.23
CA GLU A 55 11.66 -5.24 3.83
C GLU A 55 12.09 -4.58 2.51
N LEU A 56 13.37 -4.22 2.40
CA LEU A 56 13.92 -3.67 1.17
C LEU A 56 14.52 -4.80 0.32
N ILE A 57 14.02 -4.98 -0.89
CA ILE A 57 14.47 -6.02 -1.81
C ILE A 57 15.03 -5.42 -3.10
N ARG A 58 15.83 -6.19 -3.83
CA ARG A 58 16.25 -5.87 -5.19
C ARG A 58 15.57 -6.82 -6.16
N ILE A 59 15.00 -6.27 -7.22
CA ILE A 59 14.38 -7.04 -8.29
C ILE A 59 15.24 -6.85 -9.54
N GLU A 60 15.62 -7.95 -10.16
CA GLU A 60 16.38 -7.92 -11.41
C GLU A 60 15.59 -7.16 -12.48
N GLY A 61 16.25 -6.21 -13.17
CA GLY A 61 15.62 -5.38 -14.19
C GLY A 61 15.08 -4.03 -13.69
N LEU A 62 15.01 -3.77 -12.38
CA LEU A 62 14.68 -2.45 -11.83
C LEU A 62 15.96 -1.67 -11.46
N GLU A 63 15.92 -0.35 -11.67
CA GLU A 63 17.07 0.55 -11.44
C GLU A 63 17.42 0.71 -9.95
N GLY A 64 16.42 0.62 -9.08
CA GLY A 64 16.55 0.80 -7.64
C GLY A 64 15.89 -0.32 -6.83
N PRO A 65 16.13 -0.36 -5.51
CA PRO A 65 15.46 -1.30 -4.63
C PRO A 65 13.97 -0.97 -4.48
N VAL A 66 13.20 -1.99 -4.13
CA VAL A 66 11.75 -1.91 -3.88
C VAL A 66 11.51 -2.21 -2.41
N LEU A 67 10.75 -1.37 -1.72
CA LEU A 67 10.36 -1.63 -0.34
C LEU A 67 9.05 -2.43 -0.37
N VAL A 68 9.10 -3.70 0.00
CA VAL A 68 7.91 -4.54 0.14
C VAL A 68 7.39 -4.44 1.56
N ALA A 69 6.09 -4.20 1.69
CA ALA A 69 5.40 -3.99 2.95
C ALA A 69 4.29 -5.03 3.13
N GLN A 70 4.04 -5.41 4.38
CA GLN A 70 3.04 -6.41 4.76
C GLN A 70 2.23 -5.93 5.97
N THR A 71 0.91 -5.91 5.82
CA THR A 71 -0.03 -5.63 6.92
C THR A 71 -0.03 -6.77 7.94
N PRO A 72 -0.49 -6.56 9.18
CA PRO A 72 -0.68 -7.64 10.16
C PRO A 72 -1.61 -8.75 9.66
N GLY A 73 -2.59 -8.41 8.81
CA GLY A 73 -3.51 -9.32 8.13
C GLY A 73 -2.92 -10.08 6.94
N GLY A 74 -1.63 -9.87 6.63
CA GLY A 74 -0.91 -10.61 5.61
C GLY A 74 -0.98 -10.03 4.19
N GLY A 75 -1.73 -8.94 3.97
CA GLY A 75 -1.78 -8.22 2.70
C GLY A 75 -0.42 -7.60 2.34
N VAL A 76 0.06 -7.88 1.13
CA VAL A 76 1.39 -7.44 0.66
C VAL A 76 1.27 -6.38 -0.42
N PHE A 77 2.05 -5.32 -0.30
CA PHE A 77 2.16 -4.22 -1.25
C PHE A 77 3.61 -3.74 -1.34
N ALA A 78 3.92 -2.86 -2.27
CA ALA A 78 5.28 -2.38 -2.49
C ALA A 78 5.33 -0.87 -2.73
N PHE A 79 6.52 -0.32 -2.53
CA PHE A 79 6.88 1.04 -2.85
C PHE A 79 8.04 1.05 -3.85
N ASN A 80 7.79 1.66 -5.00
CA ASN A 80 8.79 1.94 -6.02
C ASN A 80 9.21 3.41 -5.93
N PHE A 81 10.50 3.66 -5.84
CA PHE A 81 11.06 5.00 -5.60
C PHE A 81 11.56 5.62 -6.91
N ASN A 82 11.23 6.89 -7.15
CA ASN A 82 11.55 7.58 -8.39
C ASN A 82 12.17 8.96 -8.14
N GLY A 83 12.99 9.41 -9.10
CA GLY A 83 13.67 10.70 -9.02
C GLY A 83 14.57 10.81 -7.81
N CYS A 84 15.29 9.74 -7.48
CA CYS A 84 16.20 9.66 -6.34
C CYS A 84 17.52 10.36 -6.64
N GLU A 85 18.09 11.02 -5.63
CA GLU A 85 19.45 11.57 -5.69
C GLU A 85 20.49 10.43 -5.68
N ASN A 86 20.19 9.34 -4.96
CA ASN A 86 20.91 8.07 -5.06
C ASN A 86 19.92 6.92 -5.33
N PRO A 87 19.67 6.55 -6.62
CA PRO A 87 18.74 5.49 -6.99
C PRO A 87 19.11 4.11 -6.44
N ALA A 88 20.42 3.79 -6.33
CA ALA A 88 20.89 2.48 -5.89
C ALA A 88 20.52 2.17 -4.43
N GLU A 89 20.29 3.20 -3.62
CA GLU A 89 19.92 3.12 -2.20
C GLU A 89 18.51 3.65 -1.93
N ALA A 90 17.81 4.11 -2.98
CA ALA A 90 16.53 4.81 -2.86
C ALA A 90 16.57 5.96 -1.82
N VAL A 91 17.53 6.87 -1.97
CA VAL A 91 17.69 8.06 -1.12
C VAL A 91 17.39 9.34 -1.89
N GLY A 92 16.73 10.29 -1.24
CA GLY A 92 16.45 11.61 -1.82
C GLY A 92 15.38 11.62 -2.91
N CYS A 93 14.50 10.62 -2.94
CA CYS A 93 13.48 10.40 -3.96
C CYS A 93 12.36 11.44 -3.91
N LYS A 94 11.96 11.94 -5.08
CA LYS A 94 10.94 13.00 -5.21
C LYS A 94 9.52 12.45 -5.35
N SER A 95 9.38 11.18 -5.70
CA SER A 95 8.09 10.49 -5.70
C SER A 95 8.23 9.01 -5.35
N VAL A 96 7.11 8.45 -4.90
CA VAL A 96 6.98 7.03 -4.57
C VAL A 96 5.68 6.53 -5.18
N VAL A 97 5.73 5.39 -5.87
CA VAL A 97 4.53 4.68 -6.30
C VAL A 97 4.28 3.57 -5.30
N VAL A 98 3.16 3.65 -4.58
CA VAL A 98 2.65 2.51 -3.82
C VAL A 98 1.81 1.64 -4.76
N SER A 99 2.07 0.34 -4.78
CA SER A 99 1.37 -0.60 -5.65
C SER A 99 1.12 -1.94 -4.97
N THR A 100 0.09 -2.64 -5.43
CA THR A 100 -0.11 -4.06 -5.16
C THR A 100 -0.65 -4.75 -6.40
N GLY A 101 -0.39 -6.05 -6.49
CA GLY A 101 -1.01 -6.92 -7.48
C GLY A 101 -2.07 -7.80 -6.83
N LEU A 102 -3.18 -8.01 -7.52
CA LEU A 102 -4.21 -8.98 -7.19
C LEU A 102 -4.50 -9.86 -8.41
N ALA A 103 -4.98 -11.08 -8.19
CA ALA A 103 -5.52 -11.88 -9.28
C ALA A 103 -6.71 -11.15 -9.91
N ALA A 104 -6.78 -11.10 -11.25
CA ALA A 104 -7.85 -10.36 -11.92
C ALA A 104 -9.24 -10.94 -11.63
N ALA A 105 -9.34 -12.24 -11.32
CA ALA A 105 -10.57 -12.94 -10.97
C ALA A 105 -11.75 -12.65 -11.91
N GLY A 106 -11.50 -12.52 -13.22
CA GLY A 106 -12.53 -12.17 -14.20
C GLY A 106 -12.93 -10.69 -14.24
N ALA A 107 -12.05 -9.78 -13.78
CA ALA A 107 -12.27 -8.34 -13.87
C ALA A 107 -12.60 -7.90 -15.30
N THR A 108 -13.75 -7.28 -15.48
CA THR A 108 -14.07 -6.59 -16.74
C THR A 108 -13.46 -5.19 -16.75
N TYR A 109 -13.37 -4.61 -17.94
CA TYR A 109 -12.92 -3.22 -18.10
C TYR A 109 -13.88 -2.24 -17.40
N GLU A 110 -15.17 -2.54 -17.47
CA GLU A 110 -16.25 -1.77 -16.81
C GLU A 110 -16.09 -1.79 -15.29
N ASP A 111 -15.76 -2.95 -14.69
CA ASP A 111 -15.51 -3.03 -13.24
C ASP A 111 -14.32 -2.17 -12.81
N LEU A 112 -13.25 -2.16 -13.61
CA LEU A 112 -12.05 -1.37 -13.32
C LEU A 112 -12.35 0.13 -13.44
N ASN A 113 -13.13 0.54 -14.44
CA ASN A 113 -13.57 1.92 -14.59
C ASN A 113 -14.50 2.37 -13.46
N ASP A 114 -15.47 1.53 -13.08
CA ASP A 114 -16.37 1.82 -11.96
C ASP A 114 -15.59 1.98 -10.65
N PHE A 115 -14.63 1.09 -10.39
CA PHE A 115 -13.72 1.24 -9.27
C PHE A 115 -12.93 2.56 -9.36
N ASN A 116 -12.28 2.84 -10.49
CA ASN A 116 -11.48 4.07 -10.67
C ASN A 116 -12.31 5.35 -10.53
N GLY A 117 -13.60 5.32 -10.88
CA GLY A 117 -14.52 6.43 -10.69
C GLY A 117 -14.95 6.65 -9.23
N LYS A 118 -14.79 5.64 -8.37
CA LYS A 118 -15.22 5.66 -6.95
C LYS A 118 -14.06 5.62 -5.96
N ALA A 119 -12.88 5.18 -6.39
CA ALA A 119 -11.69 5.06 -5.55
C ALA A 119 -11.26 6.44 -5.04
N THR A 120 -10.73 6.47 -3.82
CA THR A 120 -10.36 7.73 -3.16
C THR A 120 -9.05 8.26 -3.72
N VAL A 121 -8.05 7.37 -3.79
CA VAL A 121 -6.69 7.72 -4.24
C VAL A 121 -6.14 6.72 -5.24
N THR A 122 -6.74 5.53 -5.36
CA THR A 122 -6.15 4.40 -6.07
C THR A 122 -6.59 4.32 -7.52
N THR A 123 -5.67 3.91 -8.39
CA THR A 123 -5.97 3.53 -9.77
C THR A 123 -5.76 2.02 -9.95
N ALA A 124 -6.74 1.33 -10.51
CA ALA A 124 -6.67 -0.06 -10.91
C ALA A 124 -6.49 -0.20 -12.43
N VAL A 125 -5.54 -1.04 -12.84
CA VAL A 125 -5.26 -1.35 -14.24
C VAL A 125 -5.19 -2.87 -14.42
N GLY A 126 -5.89 -3.40 -15.42
CA GLY A 126 -5.83 -4.81 -15.78
C GLY A 126 -4.61 -5.10 -16.65
N VAL A 127 -3.82 -6.12 -16.27
CA VAL A 127 -2.68 -6.60 -17.06
C VAL A 127 -3.07 -7.92 -17.71
N THR A 128 -3.76 -7.83 -18.85
CA THR A 128 -4.45 -8.96 -19.51
C THR A 128 -3.52 -10.12 -19.82
N GLY A 129 -2.27 -9.87 -20.23
CA GLY A 129 -1.28 -10.92 -20.52
C GLY A 129 -0.83 -11.72 -19.28
N ARG A 130 -1.08 -11.21 -18.07
CA ARG A 130 -0.62 -11.80 -16.80
C ARG A 130 -1.79 -12.19 -15.87
N ASN A 131 -3.03 -11.95 -16.28
CA ASN A 131 -4.25 -12.21 -15.50
C ASN A 131 -4.23 -11.59 -14.07
N ILE A 132 -3.62 -10.43 -13.94
CA ILE A 132 -3.57 -9.65 -12.68
C ILE A 132 -4.23 -8.29 -12.86
N VAL A 133 -4.68 -7.71 -11.76
CA VAL A 133 -5.02 -6.30 -11.64
C VAL A 133 -3.97 -5.66 -10.74
N VAL A 134 -3.40 -4.57 -11.23
CA VAL A 134 -2.47 -3.74 -10.47
C VAL A 134 -3.23 -2.56 -9.92
N LEU A 135 -3.20 -2.41 -8.59
CA LEU A 135 -3.73 -1.25 -7.90
C LEU A 135 -2.55 -0.38 -7.48
N SER A 136 -2.56 0.89 -7.82
CA SER A 136 -1.43 1.78 -7.53
C SER A 136 -1.83 3.22 -7.26
N ARG A 137 -0.94 3.95 -6.59
CA ARG A 137 -1.02 5.39 -6.39
C ARG A 137 0.38 6.00 -6.43
N ASN A 138 0.57 7.01 -7.27
CA ASN A 138 1.74 7.87 -7.24
C ASN A 138 1.61 8.93 -6.13
N ILE A 139 2.62 9.01 -5.27
CA ILE A 139 2.77 9.97 -4.18
C ILE A 139 3.95 10.88 -4.53
N ILE A 140 3.63 12.13 -4.93
CA ILE A 140 4.65 13.13 -5.27
C ILE A 140 5.03 13.89 -4.00
N VAL A 141 6.22 13.61 -3.48
CA VAL A 141 6.67 14.14 -2.20
C VAL A 141 7.16 15.59 -2.34
N ALA A 142 7.87 15.89 -3.43
CA ALA A 142 8.56 17.17 -3.63
C ALA A 142 7.70 18.41 -3.32
N GLY A 143 7.88 18.96 -2.10
CA GLY A 143 7.25 20.21 -1.66
C GLY A 143 5.75 20.11 -1.35
N GLY A 144 5.18 18.90 -1.26
CA GLY A 144 3.72 18.73 -1.22
C GLY A 144 3.18 17.69 -0.22
N HIS A 145 4.01 16.90 0.45
CA HIS A 145 3.57 15.91 1.44
C HIS A 145 4.22 16.13 2.80
N SER A 146 3.42 16.16 3.87
CA SER A 146 3.93 15.91 5.22
C SER A 146 3.99 14.40 5.48
N ARG A 147 4.73 13.97 6.51
CA ARG A 147 4.74 12.57 6.99
C ARG A 147 3.31 12.03 7.21
N ARG A 148 2.47 12.83 7.88
CA ARG A 148 1.08 12.49 8.20
C ARG A 148 0.22 12.35 6.93
N LEU A 149 0.40 13.24 5.95
CA LEU A 149 -0.32 13.14 4.67
C LEU A 149 0.14 11.92 3.85
N PHE A 150 1.43 11.59 3.88
CA PHE A 150 1.95 10.38 3.25
C PHE A 150 1.29 9.12 3.84
N GLN A 151 1.32 8.98 5.18
CA GLN A 151 0.69 7.87 5.89
C GLN A 151 -0.82 7.81 5.62
N GLY A 152 -1.50 8.96 5.59
CA GLY A 152 -2.93 9.02 5.24
C GLY A 152 -3.22 8.59 3.82
N THR A 153 -2.35 8.94 2.87
CA THR A 153 -2.49 8.49 1.48
C THR A 153 -2.32 6.97 1.37
N VAL A 154 -1.35 6.39 2.08
CA VAL A 154 -1.16 4.93 2.14
C VAL A 154 -2.37 4.25 2.80
N TYR A 155 -2.90 4.81 3.89
CA TYR A 155 -4.10 4.28 4.55
C TYR A 155 -5.31 4.29 3.61
N LEU A 156 -5.55 5.40 2.91
CA LEU A 156 -6.65 5.49 1.92
C LEU A 156 -6.46 4.51 0.75
N PHE A 157 -5.22 4.32 0.31
CA PHE A 157 -4.89 3.32 -0.71
C PHE A 157 -5.26 1.90 -0.25
N LEU A 158 -4.89 1.52 0.97
CA LEU A 158 -5.24 0.21 1.53
C LEU A 158 -6.76 0.05 1.73
N ASN A 159 -7.46 1.11 2.16
CA ASN A 159 -8.92 1.10 2.28
C ASN A 159 -9.61 0.92 0.91
N ASP A 160 -9.12 1.59 -0.13
CA ASP A 160 -9.61 1.38 -1.50
C ASP A 160 -9.41 -0.08 -1.94
N ILE A 161 -8.28 -0.72 -1.59
CA ILE A 161 -8.04 -2.15 -1.85
C ILE A 161 -9.04 -3.04 -1.09
N VAL A 162 -9.29 -2.77 0.20
CA VAL A 162 -10.29 -3.52 0.98
C VAL A 162 -11.67 -3.42 0.33
N LYS A 163 -12.07 -2.23 -0.13
CA LYS A 163 -13.34 -2.05 -0.87
C LYS A 163 -13.36 -2.82 -2.18
N TYR A 164 -12.26 -2.79 -2.93
CA TYR A 164 -12.11 -3.54 -4.18
C TYR A 164 -12.27 -5.05 -3.97
N VAL A 165 -11.56 -5.60 -2.99
CA VAL A 165 -11.61 -7.03 -2.65
C VAL A 165 -12.99 -7.42 -2.13
N SER A 166 -13.59 -6.60 -1.25
CA SER A 166 -14.91 -6.86 -0.67
C SER A 166 -16.02 -6.88 -1.72
N ALA A 167 -15.98 -5.97 -2.71
CA ALA A 167 -16.91 -5.98 -3.83
C ALA A 167 -16.80 -7.26 -4.69
N ARG A 168 -15.69 -8.00 -4.55
CA ARG A 168 -15.34 -9.17 -5.35
C ARG A 168 -15.25 -10.47 -4.57
N ALA A 169 -15.51 -10.45 -3.26
CA ALA A 169 -15.46 -11.64 -2.41
C ALA A 169 -16.42 -12.76 -2.82
N GLY A 170 -17.40 -12.48 -3.70
CA GLY A 170 -18.30 -13.47 -4.31
C GLY A 170 -17.85 -14.03 -5.67
N VAL A 171 -16.75 -13.52 -6.25
CA VAL A 171 -16.24 -13.96 -7.55
C VAL A 171 -15.12 -14.99 -7.32
N ALA A 172 -15.46 -16.27 -7.49
CA ALA A 172 -14.62 -17.40 -7.11
C ALA A 172 -13.17 -17.31 -7.62
N SER A 173 -12.24 -17.65 -6.72
CA SER A 173 -10.78 -17.69 -6.91
C SER A 173 -10.38 -18.39 -8.22
N VAL A 174 -9.71 -17.69 -9.12
CA VAL A 174 -9.11 -18.28 -10.31
C VAL A 174 -7.65 -18.60 -10.01
N ALA A 175 -7.32 -19.89 -9.96
CA ALA A 175 -5.95 -20.37 -9.83
C ALA A 175 -5.08 -19.85 -11.00
N PHE A 176 -3.89 -19.35 -10.67
CA PHE A 176 -2.88 -18.97 -11.65
C PHE A 176 -2.62 -20.16 -12.60
N ARG A 177 -2.91 -19.98 -13.88
CA ARG A 177 -2.44 -20.90 -14.92
C ARG A 177 -1.16 -20.33 -15.52
N PRO A 178 -0.03 -21.06 -15.47
CA PRO A 178 1.13 -20.68 -16.26
C PRO A 178 0.75 -20.73 -17.75
N GLU A 179 0.97 -19.59 -18.40
CA GLU A 179 1.08 -19.32 -19.83
C GLU A 179 0.39 -20.32 -20.79
N ARG A 180 -0.75 -19.92 -21.35
CA ARG A 180 -1.31 -20.59 -22.53
C ARG A 180 -0.78 -19.85 -23.76
N ALA A 181 0.04 -20.55 -24.55
CA ALA A 181 0.51 -20.09 -25.86
C ALA A 181 -0.65 -19.44 -26.65
N ALA A 182 -0.36 -18.27 -27.22
CA ALA A 182 -1.32 -17.44 -27.94
C ALA A 182 -2.11 -18.27 -28.98
N ALA A 183 -3.39 -18.47 -28.71
CA ALA A 183 -4.32 -18.96 -29.72
C ALA A 183 -4.63 -17.78 -30.65
N GLY A 184 -4.26 -17.91 -31.93
CA GLY A 184 -4.42 -16.88 -32.95
C GLY A 184 -5.83 -16.30 -32.99
N ALA A 185 -5.93 -14.98 -32.83
CA ALA A 185 -7.17 -14.23 -32.94
C ALA A 185 -7.57 -14.10 -34.42
N LYS A 186 -8.76 -14.59 -34.77
CA LYS A 186 -9.42 -14.43 -36.07
C LYS A 186 -10.03 -13.04 -36.19
N ILE A 187 -9.21 -11.99 -36.32
CA ILE A 187 -9.67 -10.73 -36.92
C ILE A 187 -8.54 -10.22 -37.82
N ASP A 188 -8.55 -10.73 -39.06
CA ASP A 188 -7.93 -10.04 -40.19
C ASP A 188 -8.76 -8.79 -40.49
N SER A 189 -8.08 -7.69 -40.80
CA SER A 189 -8.60 -6.46 -41.41
C SER A 189 -9.39 -5.47 -40.54
N ALA A 190 -8.65 -4.70 -39.74
CA ALA A 190 -8.87 -3.25 -39.65
C ALA A 190 -7.49 -2.59 -39.60
N GLY A 191 -7.25 -1.60 -40.48
CA GLY A 191 -5.95 -0.97 -40.66
C GLY A 191 -5.29 -0.63 -39.33
N ALA A 192 -4.06 -1.11 -39.15
CA ALA A 192 -3.28 -0.92 -37.93
C ALA A 192 -3.25 0.56 -37.57
N ALA A 193 -3.98 0.92 -36.51
CA ALA A 193 -3.63 2.10 -35.75
C ALA A 193 -2.14 1.95 -35.40
N PRO A 194 -1.31 3.00 -35.57
CA PRO A 194 0.08 2.92 -35.18
C PRO A 194 0.11 2.41 -33.74
N ALA A 195 0.83 1.31 -33.52
CA ALA A 195 0.99 0.71 -32.21
C ALA A 195 1.43 1.84 -31.28
N GLN A 196 0.51 2.31 -30.44
CA GLN A 196 0.92 3.14 -29.33
C GLN A 196 1.85 2.24 -28.52
N PRO A 197 3.09 2.68 -28.22
CA PRO A 197 3.97 1.91 -27.37
C PRO A 197 3.20 1.67 -26.08
N GLY A 198 2.80 0.42 -25.86
CA GLY A 198 2.11 0.05 -24.64
C GLY A 198 2.99 0.51 -23.48
N PHE A 199 2.40 1.19 -22.51
CA PHE A 199 3.07 1.51 -21.24
C PHE A 199 3.48 0.24 -20.45
N ALA A 200 3.22 -0.96 -21.00
CA ALA A 200 3.69 -2.24 -20.51
C ALA A 200 5.01 -2.59 -21.22
N ARG A 201 6.11 -2.22 -20.58
CA ARG A 201 7.37 -2.96 -20.73
C ARG A 201 7.14 -4.30 -20.01
N ASP A 202 7.42 -5.44 -20.64
CA ASP A 202 7.07 -6.76 -20.07
C ASP A 202 7.72 -7.03 -18.69
N ASP A 203 8.80 -6.30 -18.37
CA ASP A 203 9.51 -6.24 -17.08
C ASP A 203 8.91 -5.24 -16.06
N ALA A 204 8.10 -4.28 -16.49
CA ALA A 204 7.60 -3.17 -15.65
C ALA A 204 6.66 -3.60 -14.52
N TYR A 205 6.15 -4.84 -14.54
CA TYR A 205 5.22 -5.38 -13.54
C TYR A 205 5.77 -6.60 -12.79
N ALA A 206 7.08 -6.88 -12.86
CA ALA A 206 7.66 -8.06 -12.22
C ALA A 206 7.42 -8.07 -10.70
N ALA A 207 7.50 -6.91 -10.05
CA ALA A 207 7.19 -6.74 -8.63
C ALA A 207 5.71 -7.07 -8.36
N GLU A 208 4.81 -6.46 -9.12
CA GLU A 208 3.36 -6.59 -8.96
C GLU A 208 2.86 -8.01 -9.21
N VAL A 209 3.47 -8.75 -10.13
CA VAL A 209 3.19 -10.19 -10.33
C VAL A 209 3.56 -10.99 -9.08
N SER A 210 4.74 -10.75 -8.51
CA SER A 210 5.16 -11.40 -7.26
C SER A 210 4.22 -11.08 -6.10
N LEU A 211 3.78 -9.82 -5.99
CA LEU A 211 2.77 -9.40 -5.01
C LEU A 211 1.44 -10.10 -5.24
N ALA A 212 0.97 -10.19 -6.49
CA ALA A 212 -0.27 -10.88 -6.83
C ALA A 212 -0.26 -12.35 -6.42
N ILE A 213 0.89 -13.04 -6.56
CA ILE A 213 1.08 -14.41 -6.10
C ILE A 213 1.02 -14.45 -4.56
N ARG A 214 1.73 -13.55 -3.87
CA ARG A 214 1.74 -13.50 -2.39
C ARG A 214 0.38 -13.16 -1.79
N ASN A 215 -0.44 -12.41 -2.52
CA ASN A 215 -1.81 -12.06 -2.15
C ASN A 215 -2.84 -13.13 -2.54
N THR A 216 -2.41 -14.29 -3.07
CA THR A 216 -3.33 -15.43 -3.24
C THR A 216 -3.66 -16.04 -1.89
N GLY A 217 -4.82 -15.68 -1.31
CA GLY A 217 -5.30 -16.20 -0.02
C GLY A 217 -6.26 -15.23 0.66
N ALA A 218 -6.60 -15.49 1.92
CA ALA A 218 -7.39 -14.60 2.78
C ALA A 218 -6.53 -13.42 3.30
N ALA A 219 -5.81 -12.75 2.41
CA ALA A 219 -4.96 -11.62 2.73
C ALA A 219 -5.83 -10.41 3.11
N ASP A 220 -5.60 -9.87 4.29
CA ASP A 220 -6.34 -8.71 4.80
C ASP A 220 -5.45 -7.45 4.76
N PHE A 221 -5.93 -6.43 4.06
CA PHE A 221 -5.26 -5.14 3.88
C PHE A 221 -5.71 -4.09 4.90
N SER A 222 -6.58 -4.46 5.84
CA SER A 222 -7.09 -3.56 6.87
C SER A 222 -5.98 -3.10 7.80
N LEU A 223 -6.03 -1.82 8.19
CA LEU A 223 -5.22 -1.22 9.23
C LEU A 223 -6.13 -0.48 10.21
N GLU A 224 -5.70 -0.38 11.46
CA GLU A 224 -6.31 0.58 12.39
C GLU A 224 -6.13 2.00 11.85
N ASP A 225 -7.14 2.86 12.05
CA ASP A 225 -7.09 4.24 11.60
C ASP A 225 -5.93 4.98 12.31
N PRO A 226 -4.88 5.40 11.57
CA PRO A 226 -3.73 6.07 12.17
C PRO A 226 -4.07 7.48 12.71
N PHE A 227 -5.29 7.97 12.49
CA PHE A 227 -5.76 9.29 12.91
C PHE A 227 -6.79 9.27 14.03
N ALA A 228 -7.17 8.10 14.54
CA ALA A 228 -8.16 7.97 15.60
C ALA A 228 -7.64 8.32 17.02
N ARG A 229 -6.45 8.92 17.14
CA ARG A 229 -5.80 9.29 18.41
C ARG A 229 -5.66 10.81 18.55
#